data_AF-A0A5Y2FS25-F1
#
_entry.id   AF-A0A5Y2FS25-F1
#
_cell.length_a   1.000
_cell.length_b   1.000
_cell.length_c   1.000
_cell.angle_alpha   90.00
_cell.angle_beta   90.00
_cell.angle_gamma   90.00
#
_symmetry.space_group_name_H-M   'P 1'
#
loop_
_entity.id
_entity.type
_entity.pdbx_description
1 polymer ?
#
loop_
_entity_poly.entity_id
_entity_poly.type
_entity_poly.pdbx_seq_one_letter_code
_entity_poly.pdbx_strand_id
1 'polypeptide(L)'
;MPTGIKSIFINDMISTYGLTHPHDSKVFPDLPEHKDNPSQLRLQHDGLATDDKARLEPIRLVEYMVSGPRGMDPEVEIDDDTYDECREVLSRILEDAYTQSGTFRRLMNYAYEKELHDVEQRWLLGAGEAFETTVTLEDFKLTEGRKVICLNLDDTDDDSSPEHYESNEGPQPFDTKRSFIHEVVHALTHLRDEEENNPRGPVVEYTNIILKEMGHPSPPRMAYIFNK
;
A
#
# COMPACT_ATOMS: atom_id res chain seq x y z
N MET A 1 -37.34 14.80 -23.11
CA MET A 1 -36.75 13.48 -22.73
C MET A 1 -36.19 12.85 -24.00
N PRO A 2 -35.01 12.22 -23.99
CA PRO A 2 -34.17 11.86 -22.82
C PRO A 2 -32.90 12.75 -22.75
N THR A 3 -32.66 13.45 -21.64
CA THR A 3 -31.89 13.06 -20.43
C THR A 3 -30.37 13.04 -20.64
N GLY A 4 -29.77 14.21 -20.41
CA GLY A 4 -28.34 14.33 -20.13
C GLY A 4 -28.01 13.66 -18.79
N ILE A 5 -26.98 12.81 -18.82
CA ILE A 5 -26.42 12.14 -17.66
C ILE A 5 -25.71 13.22 -16.83
N LYS A 6 -26.23 13.48 -15.63
CA LYS A 6 -25.55 14.30 -14.63
C LYS A 6 -24.31 13.54 -14.16
N SER A 7 -23.16 14.21 -14.21
CA SER A 7 -21.96 13.78 -13.50
C SER A 7 -22.28 13.67 -12.01
N ILE A 8 -22.11 12.47 -11.46
CA ILE A 8 -22.22 12.21 -10.02
C ILE A 8 -20.78 12.32 -9.49
N PHE A 9 -20.37 13.52 -9.12
CA PHE A 9 -19.22 13.71 -8.23
C PHE A 9 -19.67 13.33 -6.82
N ILE A 10 -19.19 12.20 -6.31
CA ILE A 10 -19.31 11.87 -4.88
C ILE A 10 -18.16 12.57 -4.17
N ASN A 11 -18.45 13.74 -3.62
CA ASN A 11 -17.66 14.33 -2.54
C ASN A 11 -17.99 13.58 -1.25
N ASP A 12 -17.29 12.49 -0.94
CA ASP A 12 -17.29 11.95 0.42
C ASP A 12 -16.28 12.74 1.27
N MET A 13 -16.71 13.94 1.69
CA MET A 13 -16.19 14.56 2.91
C MET A 13 -16.51 13.63 4.07
N ILE A 14 -15.47 13.02 4.65
CA ILE A 14 -15.57 12.31 5.93
C ILE A 14 -16.11 13.30 6.97
N SER A 15 -17.38 13.15 7.32
CA SER A 15 -18.05 13.95 8.34
C SER A 15 -17.54 13.52 9.71
N THR A 16 -16.88 14.43 10.42
CA THR A 16 -16.31 14.24 11.76
C THR A 16 -17.35 14.26 12.90
N TYR A 17 -18.63 14.04 12.59
CA TYR A 17 -19.69 14.09 13.59
C TYR A 17 -20.37 12.73 13.76
N GLY A 18 -19.84 11.93 14.68
CA GLY A 18 -20.59 10.80 15.25
C GLY A 18 -19.75 9.63 15.75
N LEU A 19 -18.87 9.82 16.73
CA LEU A 19 -18.21 8.70 17.42
C LEU A 19 -18.25 8.91 18.93
N THR A 20 -19.38 8.57 19.53
CA THR A 20 -19.38 8.11 20.93
C THR A 20 -19.69 6.61 20.88
N HIS A 21 -18.84 5.84 21.54
CA HIS A 21 -19.01 4.50 22.15
C HIS A 21 -17.73 3.68 21.94
N PRO A 22 -16.96 3.38 23.01
CA PRO A 22 -15.85 2.44 22.93
C PRO A 22 -16.46 1.04 22.83
N HIS A 23 -16.74 0.58 21.61
CA HIS A 23 -16.85 -0.85 21.36
C HIS A 23 -15.50 -1.46 21.70
N ASP A 24 -15.50 -2.63 22.36
CA ASP A 24 -14.33 -3.48 22.60
C ASP A 24 -13.44 -3.51 21.34
N SER A 25 -12.47 -2.60 21.28
CA SER A 25 -11.66 -2.41 20.09
C SER A 25 -10.67 -3.55 20.09
N LYS A 26 -10.89 -4.53 19.19
CA LYS A 26 -9.94 -5.62 18.97
C LYS A 26 -8.56 -4.99 18.72
N VAL A 27 -7.63 -5.20 19.64
CA VAL A 27 -6.26 -4.71 19.51
C VAL A 27 -5.51 -5.67 18.59
N PHE A 28 -5.01 -5.16 17.47
CA PHE A 28 -4.20 -5.93 16.53
C PHE A 28 -2.71 -5.90 16.93
N PRO A 29 -1.90 -6.84 16.42
CA PRO A 29 -0.46 -6.86 16.68
C PRO A 29 0.22 -5.54 16.31
N ASP A 30 1.24 -5.18 17.08
CA ASP A 30 2.06 -3.99 16.86
C ASP A 30 3.51 -4.26 17.28
N LEU A 31 4.42 -3.38 16.88
CA LEU A 31 5.84 -3.48 17.20
C LEU A 31 6.21 -2.62 18.42
N PRO A 32 7.20 -3.03 19.24
CA PRO A 32 7.73 -2.20 20.31
C PRO A 32 8.12 -0.78 19.87
N GLU A 33 8.67 -0.65 18.66
CA GLU A 33 9.12 0.60 18.03
C GLU A 33 7.99 1.61 17.78
N HIS A 34 6.73 1.16 17.78
CA HIS A 34 5.58 2.02 17.54
C HIS A 34 4.90 2.48 18.84
N LYS A 35 5.13 1.80 19.97
CA LYS A 35 4.30 1.94 21.20
C LYS A 35 4.23 3.34 21.79
N ASP A 36 5.31 4.09 21.74
CA ASP A 36 5.39 5.41 22.39
C ASP A 36 4.62 6.50 21.62
N ASN A 37 4.42 6.30 20.32
CA ASN A 37 3.67 7.22 19.47
C ASN A 37 3.12 6.46 18.24
N PRO A 38 2.11 5.59 18.40
CA PRO A 38 1.60 4.80 17.30
C PRO A 38 0.79 5.67 16.33
N SER A 39 0.82 5.33 15.04
CA SER A 39 0.02 5.99 14.01
C SER A 39 -1.47 5.89 14.36
N GLN A 40 -2.15 7.03 14.49
CA GLN A 40 -3.57 7.08 14.79
C GLN A 40 -4.39 6.75 13.55
N LEU A 41 -3.94 7.17 12.37
CA LEU A 41 -4.56 6.79 11.09
C LEU A 41 -4.53 5.27 10.87
N ARG A 42 -3.41 4.61 11.22
CA ARG A 42 -3.33 3.15 11.19
C ARG A 42 -4.35 2.51 12.11
N LEU A 43 -4.39 2.93 13.38
CA LEU A 43 -5.29 2.38 14.39
C LEU A 43 -6.77 2.61 14.05
N GLN A 44 -7.11 3.74 13.40
CA GLN A 44 -8.45 3.99 12.89
C GLN A 44 -8.79 3.02 11.74
N HIS A 45 -7.86 2.81 10.81
CA HIS A 45 -8.05 1.88 9.70
C HIS A 45 -8.13 0.42 10.19
N ASP A 46 -7.40 0.06 11.25
CA ASP A 46 -7.51 -1.23 11.93
C ASP A 46 -8.96 -1.50 12.43
N GLY A 47 -9.69 -0.44 12.82
CA GLY A 47 -11.12 -0.54 13.17
C GLY A 47 -12.05 -0.87 12.00
N LEU A 48 -11.59 -0.70 10.76
CA LEU A 48 -12.31 -1.05 9.53
C LEU A 48 -11.89 -2.43 9.01
N ALA A 49 -10.58 -2.64 8.86
CA ALA A 49 -10.00 -3.85 8.29
C ALA A 49 -9.76 -4.90 9.39
N THR A 50 -10.79 -5.69 9.72
CA THR A 50 -10.76 -6.60 10.88
C THR A 50 -10.63 -8.09 10.56
N ASP A 51 -10.89 -8.49 9.31
CA ASP A 51 -10.89 -9.90 8.87
C ASP A 51 -9.48 -10.42 8.57
N ASP A 52 -8.90 -11.12 9.54
CA ASP A 52 -7.56 -11.73 9.45
C ASP A 52 -7.54 -13.15 8.85
N LYS A 53 -8.66 -13.64 8.32
CA LYS A 53 -8.76 -15.01 7.79
C LYS A 53 -8.13 -15.14 6.42
N ALA A 54 -7.47 -16.28 6.18
CA ALA A 54 -6.97 -16.66 4.87
C ALA A 54 -8.14 -17.22 4.03
N ARG A 55 -8.87 -16.32 3.35
CA ARG A 55 -10.07 -16.66 2.57
C ARG A 55 -9.93 -16.39 1.07
N LEU A 56 -8.94 -15.62 0.67
CA LEU A 56 -8.57 -15.41 -0.73
C LEU A 56 -7.47 -16.40 -1.10
N GLU A 57 -7.50 -16.86 -2.36
CA GLU A 57 -6.46 -17.72 -2.92
C GLU A 57 -5.16 -16.92 -3.13
N PRO A 58 -4.05 -17.25 -2.44
CA PRO A 58 -2.82 -16.46 -2.48
C PRO A 58 -2.24 -16.26 -3.88
N ILE A 59 -2.23 -17.33 -4.69
CA ILE A 59 -1.72 -17.30 -6.07
C ILE A 59 -2.52 -16.36 -7.00
N ARG A 60 -3.72 -15.94 -6.60
CA ARG A 60 -4.60 -15.07 -7.39
C ARG A 60 -4.58 -13.61 -6.94
N LEU A 61 -3.83 -13.27 -5.89
CA LEU A 61 -3.87 -11.92 -5.32
C LEU A 61 -3.42 -10.85 -6.31
N VAL A 62 -2.41 -11.13 -7.13
CA VAL A 62 -1.95 -10.20 -8.18
C VAL A 62 -3.04 -9.96 -9.23
N GLU A 63 -3.85 -10.97 -9.56
CA GLU A 63 -4.98 -10.81 -10.48
C GLU A 63 -6.08 -9.95 -9.88
N TYR A 64 -6.31 -10.05 -8.56
CA TYR A 64 -7.28 -9.21 -7.87
C TYR A 64 -6.79 -7.76 -7.78
N MET A 65 -5.49 -7.55 -7.60
CA MET A 65 -4.94 -6.21 -7.42
C MET A 65 -4.73 -5.46 -8.74
N VAL A 66 -4.21 -6.13 -9.77
CA VAL A 66 -3.74 -5.49 -11.02
C VAL A 66 -4.58 -5.92 -12.22
N SER A 67 -4.99 -4.96 -13.05
CA SER A 67 -5.74 -5.18 -14.29
C SER A 67 -4.86 -5.26 -15.55
N GLY A 68 -3.74 -4.52 -15.59
CA GLY A 68 -2.87 -4.47 -16.78
C GLY A 68 -1.71 -3.47 -16.65
N PRO A 69 -0.86 -3.38 -17.70
CA PRO A 69 0.27 -2.45 -17.76
C PRO A 69 -0.19 -1.01 -18.04
N ARG A 70 0.23 -0.06 -17.19
CA ARG A 70 0.15 1.38 -17.46
C ARG A 70 0.92 2.16 -16.39
N GLY A 71 1.72 3.13 -16.81
CA GLY A 71 2.42 4.05 -15.93
C GLY A 71 1.61 5.28 -15.52
N MET A 72 2.27 6.18 -14.79
CA MET A 72 1.71 7.47 -14.38
C MET A 72 1.33 8.34 -15.60
N ASP A 73 2.26 8.48 -16.54
CA ASP A 73 2.01 9.17 -17.81
C ASP A 73 1.18 8.26 -18.74
N PRO A 74 -0.04 8.66 -19.15
CA PRO A 74 -0.84 7.87 -20.11
C PRO A 74 -0.16 7.69 -21.47
N GLU A 75 0.71 8.59 -21.88
CA GLU A 75 1.28 8.55 -23.23
C GLU A 75 2.49 7.62 -23.31
N VAL A 76 3.00 7.15 -22.16
CA VAL A 76 4.13 6.22 -22.08
C VAL A 76 3.59 4.79 -21.96
N GLU A 77 4.02 3.94 -22.90
CA GLU A 77 3.75 2.50 -22.84
C GLU A 77 4.78 1.81 -21.96
N ILE A 78 4.32 0.81 -21.20
CA ILE A 78 5.19 -0.04 -20.39
C ILE A 78 5.65 -1.21 -21.26
N ASP A 79 6.93 -1.53 -21.20
CA ASP A 79 7.52 -2.68 -21.87
C ASP A 79 6.95 -4.00 -21.32
N ASP A 80 6.52 -4.90 -22.21
CA ASP A 80 5.83 -6.15 -21.84
C ASP A 80 6.73 -7.08 -20.99
N ASP A 81 8.03 -7.17 -21.33
CA ASP A 81 8.98 -8.01 -20.59
C ASP A 81 9.19 -7.44 -19.17
N THR A 82 9.37 -6.12 -19.05
CA THR A 82 9.48 -5.42 -17.76
C THR A 82 8.22 -5.58 -16.91
N TYR A 83 7.04 -5.51 -17.54
CA TYR A 83 5.76 -5.75 -16.88
C TYR A 83 5.67 -7.17 -16.32
N ASP A 84 5.99 -8.19 -17.13
CA ASP A 84 5.89 -9.58 -16.73
C ASP A 84 6.85 -9.92 -15.57
N GLU A 85 8.09 -9.44 -15.63
CA GLU A 85 9.09 -9.62 -14.56
C GLU A 85 8.64 -8.98 -13.24
N CYS A 86 8.22 -7.71 -13.29
CA CYS A 86 7.76 -6.98 -12.11
C CYS A 86 6.49 -7.61 -11.52
N ARG A 87 5.54 -8.01 -12.38
CA ARG A 87 4.31 -8.69 -11.97
C ARG A 87 4.58 -10.05 -11.33
N GLU A 88 5.56 -10.82 -11.82
CA GLU A 88 5.95 -12.10 -11.23
C GLU A 88 6.53 -11.91 -9.81
N VAL A 89 7.40 -10.92 -9.63
CA VAL A 89 7.95 -10.56 -8.31
C VAL A 89 6.84 -10.11 -7.36
N LEU A 90 5.96 -9.22 -7.81
CA LEU A 90 4.80 -8.78 -7.04
C LEU A 90 3.91 -9.97 -6.63
N SER A 91 3.62 -10.88 -7.55
CA SER A 91 2.80 -12.06 -7.27
C SER A 91 3.37 -12.90 -6.13
N ARG A 92 4.67 -13.16 -6.14
CA ARG A 92 5.35 -13.94 -5.08
C ARG A 92 5.32 -13.21 -3.74
N ILE A 93 5.55 -11.90 -3.73
CA ILE A 93 5.52 -11.08 -2.51
C ILE A 93 4.11 -11.05 -1.91
N LEU A 94 3.07 -10.88 -2.72
CA LEU A 94 1.67 -10.89 -2.27
C LEU A 94 1.29 -12.26 -1.68
N GLU A 95 1.70 -13.35 -2.33
CA GLU A 95 1.47 -14.71 -1.85
C GLU A 95 2.15 -14.94 -0.49
N ASP A 96 3.44 -14.60 -0.36
CA ASP A 96 4.18 -14.68 0.90
C ASP A 96 3.53 -13.84 2.00
N ALA A 97 3.15 -12.59 1.69
CA ALA A 97 2.57 -11.67 2.65
C ALA A 97 1.21 -12.15 3.15
N TYR A 98 0.34 -12.63 2.25
CA TYR A 98 -0.99 -13.10 2.64
C TYR A 98 -0.95 -14.41 3.42
N THR A 99 -0.02 -15.30 3.09
CA THR A 99 0.15 -16.57 3.83
C THR A 99 0.74 -16.34 5.23
N GLN A 100 1.67 -15.40 5.38
CA GLN A 100 2.44 -15.24 6.62
C GLN A 100 1.93 -14.11 7.53
N SER A 101 1.40 -13.02 6.97
CA SER A 101 0.99 -11.84 7.73
C SER A 101 -0.53 -11.74 7.92
N GLY A 102 -0.97 -11.84 9.17
CA GLY A 102 -2.37 -11.59 9.54
C GLY A 102 -2.77 -10.14 9.35
N THR A 103 -1.83 -9.21 9.54
CA THR A 103 -2.02 -7.79 9.25
C THR A 103 -2.24 -7.54 7.76
N PHE A 104 -1.42 -8.13 6.89
CA PHE A 104 -1.61 -8.02 5.44
C PHE A 104 -2.95 -8.60 4.99
N ARG A 105 -3.35 -9.77 5.53
CA ARG A 105 -4.66 -10.38 5.21
C ARG A 105 -5.81 -9.43 5.49
N ARG A 106 -5.79 -8.69 6.60
CA ARG A 106 -6.83 -7.71 6.93
C ARG A 106 -6.95 -6.63 5.87
N LEU A 107 -5.83 -6.04 5.47
CA LEU A 107 -5.81 -4.98 4.46
C LEU A 107 -6.31 -5.51 3.11
N MET A 108 -5.79 -6.65 2.67
CA MET A 108 -6.16 -7.25 1.39
C MET A 108 -7.62 -7.71 1.35
N ASN A 109 -8.13 -8.34 2.42
CA ASN A 109 -9.52 -8.78 2.52
C ASN A 109 -10.48 -7.59 2.48
N TYR A 110 -10.15 -6.52 3.21
CA TYR A 110 -10.94 -5.30 3.25
C TYR A 110 -10.96 -4.61 1.88
N ALA A 111 -9.79 -4.40 1.26
CA ALA A 111 -9.68 -3.80 -0.06
C ALA A 111 -10.41 -4.63 -1.13
N TYR A 112 -10.37 -5.96 -1.05
CA TYR A 112 -11.12 -6.83 -1.95
C TYR A 112 -12.63 -6.62 -1.85
N GLU A 113 -13.19 -6.56 -0.64
CA GLU A 113 -14.62 -6.33 -0.45
C GLU A 113 -15.05 -4.94 -0.89
N LYS A 114 -14.19 -3.93 -0.75
CA LYS A 114 -14.51 -2.55 -1.12
C LYS A 114 -14.37 -2.28 -2.60
N GLU A 115 -13.32 -2.79 -3.23
CA GLU A 115 -12.91 -2.37 -4.58
C GLU A 115 -12.45 -3.54 -5.45
N LEU A 116 -11.47 -4.33 -5.01
CA LEU A 116 -10.71 -5.20 -5.92
C LEU A 116 -11.49 -6.40 -6.50
N HIS A 117 -12.66 -6.72 -5.94
CA HIS A 117 -13.57 -7.70 -6.53
C HIS A 117 -14.15 -7.23 -7.88
N ASP A 118 -14.28 -5.91 -8.08
CA ASP A 118 -14.65 -5.29 -9.35
C ASP A 118 -13.38 -5.07 -10.20
N VAL A 119 -13.40 -5.61 -11.42
CA VAL A 119 -12.24 -5.56 -12.34
C VAL A 119 -11.90 -4.13 -12.73
N GLU A 120 -12.92 -3.27 -12.87
CA GLU A 120 -12.74 -1.86 -13.25
C GLU A 120 -12.18 -1.00 -12.11
N GLN A 121 -12.15 -1.54 -10.89
CA GLN A 121 -11.60 -0.89 -9.70
C GLN A 121 -10.21 -1.43 -9.33
N ARG A 122 -9.58 -2.22 -10.20
CA ARG A 122 -8.20 -2.69 -9.97
C ARG A 122 -7.18 -1.61 -10.32
N TRP A 123 -5.97 -1.80 -9.84
CA TRP A 123 -4.84 -0.94 -10.12
C TRP A 123 -4.23 -1.28 -11.49
N LEU A 124 -3.63 -0.30 -12.14
CA LEU A 124 -2.70 -0.51 -13.25
C LEU A 124 -1.28 -0.57 -12.68
N LEU A 125 -0.43 -1.40 -13.29
CA LEU A 125 0.97 -1.54 -12.87
C LEU A 125 1.89 -0.78 -13.82
N GLY A 126 2.54 0.26 -13.29
CA GLY A 126 3.59 1.01 -13.95
C GLY A 126 4.94 0.35 -13.70
N ALA A 127 5.20 -0.76 -14.38
CA ALA A 127 6.44 -1.52 -14.19
C ALA A 127 7.65 -0.78 -14.76
N GLY A 128 8.74 -0.74 -13.99
CA GLY A 128 9.98 -0.04 -14.38
C GLY A 128 9.97 1.47 -14.12
N GLU A 129 8.86 2.01 -13.63
CA GLU A 129 8.79 3.40 -13.17
C GLU A 129 9.25 3.52 -11.71
N ALA A 130 9.54 4.74 -11.26
CA ALA A 130 9.87 5.03 -9.87
C ALA A 130 8.73 4.59 -8.93
N PHE A 131 9.07 4.13 -7.72
CA PHE A 131 8.07 3.72 -6.74
C PHE A 131 7.13 4.86 -6.39
N GLU A 132 5.85 4.69 -6.70
CA GLU A 132 4.80 5.67 -6.42
C GLU A 132 3.42 5.01 -6.57
N THR A 133 2.44 5.43 -5.76
CA THR A 133 1.06 4.96 -5.84
C THR A 133 0.10 6.13 -5.81
N THR A 134 -0.85 6.19 -6.73
CA THR A 134 -1.85 7.26 -6.76
C THR A 134 -2.85 7.16 -5.61
N VAL A 135 -2.73 8.01 -4.61
CA VAL A 135 -3.63 8.05 -3.44
C VAL A 135 -4.23 9.44 -3.20
N THR A 136 -3.65 10.49 -3.78
CA THR A 136 -4.13 11.88 -3.63
C THR A 136 -4.95 12.35 -4.83
N LEU A 137 -5.74 13.41 -4.60
CA LEU A 137 -6.46 14.09 -5.68
C LEU A 137 -5.52 14.73 -6.72
N GLU A 138 -4.27 15.00 -6.38
CA GLU A 138 -3.28 15.54 -7.32
C GLU A 138 -2.76 14.42 -8.21
N ASP A 139 -2.43 13.27 -7.64
CA ASP A 139 -2.02 12.07 -8.38
C ASP A 139 -3.12 11.67 -9.38
N PHE A 140 -4.38 11.62 -8.93
CA PHE A 140 -5.51 11.33 -9.82
C PHE A 140 -5.70 12.37 -10.93
N LYS A 141 -5.30 13.63 -10.75
CA LYS A 141 -5.34 14.59 -11.86
C LYS A 141 -4.23 14.31 -12.87
N LEU A 142 -3.04 13.93 -12.40
CA LEU A 142 -1.91 13.58 -13.26
C LEU A 142 -2.18 12.32 -14.08
N THR A 143 -2.87 11.34 -13.48
CA THR A 143 -3.19 10.06 -14.14
C THR A 143 -4.55 10.04 -14.82
N GLU A 144 -5.21 11.19 -15.02
CA GLU A 144 -6.56 11.27 -15.63
C GLU A 144 -7.61 10.40 -14.89
N GLY A 145 -7.46 10.26 -13.58
CA GLY A 145 -8.35 9.51 -12.69
C GLY A 145 -8.01 8.03 -12.57
N ARG A 146 -6.91 7.56 -13.17
CA ARG A 146 -6.49 6.16 -13.12
C ARG A 146 -5.80 5.84 -11.78
N LYS A 147 -6.09 4.65 -11.25
CA LYS A 147 -5.37 4.05 -10.12
C LYS A 147 -4.12 3.35 -10.63
N VAL A 148 -2.95 3.87 -10.30
CA VAL A 148 -1.65 3.33 -10.75
C VAL A 148 -0.78 3.02 -9.53
N ILE A 149 -0.17 1.84 -9.53
CA ILE A 149 0.92 1.45 -8.64
C ILE A 149 2.17 1.24 -9.48
N CYS A 150 3.22 2.01 -9.21
CA CYS A 150 4.49 1.96 -9.92
C CYS A 150 5.53 1.20 -9.09
N LEU A 151 6.20 0.25 -9.73
CA LEU A 151 7.15 -0.66 -9.10
C LEU A 151 8.29 -0.93 -10.08
N ASN A 152 9.52 -0.98 -9.59
CA ASN A 152 10.70 -1.35 -10.38
C ASN A 152 11.56 -2.40 -9.65
N LEU A 153 12.57 -2.90 -10.33
CA LEU A 153 13.52 -3.87 -9.78
C LEU A 153 14.93 -3.27 -9.63
N ASP A 154 15.04 -1.93 -9.62
CA ASP A 154 16.31 -1.20 -9.59
C ASP A 154 17.04 -1.39 -8.26
N ASP A 155 16.33 -1.75 -7.19
CA ASP A 155 16.90 -2.18 -5.90
C ASP A 155 17.84 -3.40 -6.03
N THR A 156 17.77 -4.12 -7.14
CA THR A 156 18.65 -5.26 -7.48
C THR A 156 19.71 -4.92 -8.53
N ASP A 157 19.71 -3.70 -9.05
CA ASP A 157 20.70 -3.21 -10.02
C ASP A 157 21.94 -2.69 -9.31
N ASP A 158 23.09 -3.32 -9.59
CA ASP A 158 24.39 -2.96 -9.03
C ASP A 158 24.86 -1.55 -9.44
N ASP A 159 24.29 -0.97 -10.51
CA ASP A 159 24.64 0.36 -11.01
C ASP A 159 23.83 1.50 -10.33
N SER A 160 22.80 1.16 -9.54
CA SER A 160 21.98 2.14 -8.81
C SER A 160 22.55 2.45 -7.43
N SER A 161 22.47 3.72 -6.99
CA SER A 161 22.78 4.05 -5.60
C SER A 161 21.57 3.70 -4.73
N PRO A 162 21.69 2.82 -3.73
CA PRO A 162 20.53 2.39 -2.97
C PRO A 162 19.94 3.54 -2.16
N GLU A 163 18.62 3.69 -2.22
CA GLU A 163 17.89 4.52 -1.28
C GLU A 163 17.94 3.91 0.11
N HIS A 164 17.90 4.74 1.15
CA HIS A 164 18.00 4.28 2.53
C HIS A 164 16.83 4.76 3.38
N TYR A 165 16.55 4.03 4.46
CA TYR A 165 15.62 4.43 5.50
C TYR A 165 16.28 4.48 6.88
N GLU A 166 15.72 5.29 7.77
CA GLU A 166 16.20 5.42 9.15
C GLU A 166 15.74 4.23 10.02
N SER A 167 16.68 3.60 10.71
CA SER A 167 16.40 2.52 11.67
C SER A 167 17.19 2.71 12.97
N ASN A 168 16.85 1.95 14.02
CA ASN A 168 17.61 1.95 15.29
C ASN A 168 19.04 1.40 15.13
N GLU A 169 19.36 0.73 14.02
CA GLU A 169 20.69 0.19 13.70
C GLU A 169 21.48 1.10 12.74
N GLY A 170 20.97 2.31 12.46
CA GLY A 170 21.49 3.23 11.47
C GLY A 170 20.78 3.12 10.11
N PRO A 171 21.23 3.87 9.09
CA PRO A 171 20.64 3.84 7.75
C PRO A 171 20.69 2.43 7.17
N GLN A 172 19.58 1.97 6.62
CA GLN A 172 19.47 0.67 5.94
C GLN A 172 19.04 0.88 4.50
N PRO A 173 19.58 0.11 3.53
CA PRO A 173 19.08 0.16 2.17
C PRO A 173 17.64 -0.35 2.10
N PHE A 174 16.85 0.20 1.18
CA PHE A 174 15.61 -0.45 0.77
C PHE A 174 15.92 -1.75 0.03
N ASP A 175 15.05 -2.74 0.22
CA ASP A 175 15.05 -3.97 -0.55
C ASP A 175 13.71 -4.11 -1.25
N THR A 176 13.69 -4.85 -2.36
CA THR A 176 12.49 -5.02 -3.20
C THR A 176 11.25 -5.41 -2.39
N LYS A 177 11.41 -6.27 -1.37
CA LYS A 177 10.27 -6.72 -0.56
C LYS A 177 9.67 -5.57 0.25
N ARG A 178 10.49 -4.74 0.89
CA ARG A 178 10.01 -3.55 1.61
C ARG A 178 9.37 -2.55 0.65
N SER A 179 10.03 -2.24 -0.46
CA SER A 179 9.55 -1.26 -1.45
C SER A 179 8.18 -1.68 -2.01
N PHE A 180 8.01 -2.95 -2.39
CA PHE A 180 6.75 -3.47 -2.91
C PHE A 180 5.65 -3.47 -1.85
N ILE A 181 5.94 -3.94 -0.62
CA ILE A 181 4.92 -3.93 0.45
C ILE A 181 4.49 -2.50 0.79
N HIS A 182 5.40 -1.53 0.73
CA HIS A 182 5.08 -0.13 1.00
C HIS A 182 4.05 0.43 0.02
N GLU A 183 4.30 0.30 -1.29
CA GLU A 183 3.36 0.73 -2.33
C GLU A 183 2.05 -0.06 -2.31
N VAL A 184 2.12 -1.37 -2.05
CA VAL A 184 0.91 -2.18 -1.89
C VAL A 184 0.07 -1.70 -0.70
N VAL A 185 0.69 -1.30 0.41
CA VAL A 185 -0.07 -0.76 1.56
C VAL A 185 -0.73 0.57 1.21
N HIS A 186 -0.09 1.45 0.44
CA HIS A 186 -0.77 2.64 -0.13
C HIS A 186 -2.02 2.22 -0.91
N ALA A 187 -1.86 1.30 -1.86
CA ALA A 187 -2.94 0.87 -2.74
C ALA A 187 -4.11 0.17 -2.01
N LEU A 188 -3.84 -0.56 -0.92
CA LEU A 188 -4.87 -1.26 -0.15
C LEU A 188 -5.60 -0.37 0.86
N THR A 189 -4.99 0.73 1.29
CA THR A 189 -5.52 1.57 2.38
C THR A 189 -5.94 2.97 1.94
N HIS A 190 -5.46 3.44 0.78
CA HIS A 190 -5.57 4.83 0.32
C HIS A 190 -5.01 5.86 1.32
N LEU A 191 -4.16 5.42 2.26
CA LEU A 191 -3.50 6.29 3.23
C LEU A 191 -2.19 6.83 2.64
N ARG A 192 -1.81 8.03 3.06
CA ARG A 192 -0.50 8.64 2.77
C ARG A 192 0.48 8.33 3.90
N ASP A 193 1.78 8.54 3.65
CA ASP A 193 2.80 8.48 4.71
C ASP A 193 2.67 9.63 5.70
N GLU A 194 2.35 10.83 5.21
CA GLU A 194 2.29 12.01 6.06
C GLU A 194 1.16 11.89 7.09
N GLU A 195 1.54 11.91 8.38
CA GLU A 195 0.62 12.01 9.49
C GLU A 195 1.11 13.05 10.48
N GLU A 196 0.23 13.98 10.84
CA GLU A 196 0.57 15.05 11.78
C GLU A 196 0.94 14.45 13.15
N ASN A 197 2.09 14.87 13.70
CA ASN A 197 2.62 14.40 14.98
C ASN A 197 3.03 12.91 15.04
N ASN A 198 3.14 12.21 13.90
CA ASN A 198 3.73 10.88 13.83
C ASN A 198 4.96 10.88 12.89
N PRO A 199 6.14 10.40 13.33
CA PRO A 199 7.36 10.46 12.52
C PRO A 199 7.39 9.43 11.38
N ARG A 200 6.54 8.40 11.42
CA ARG A 200 6.54 7.28 10.47
C ARG A 200 5.39 7.36 9.48
N GLY A 201 4.19 7.67 9.98
CA GLY A 201 2.96 7.51 9.22
C GLY A 201 2.36 6.10 9.27
N PRO A 202 1.10 5.96 8.83
CA PRO A 202 0.39 4.69 8.88
C PRO A 202 0.97 3.62 7.96
N VAL A 203 1.40 4.02 6.74
CA VAL A 203 1.89 3.09 5.73
C VAL A 203 3.23 2.47 6.15
N VAL A 204 4.14 3.28 6.69
CA VAL A 204 5.40 2.79 7.26
C VAL A 204 5.16 1.83 8.43
N GLU A 205 4.25 2.16 9.35
CA GLU A 205 3.97 1.27 10.49
C GLU A 205 3.34 -0.06 10.04
N TYR A 206 2.38 -0.05 9.11
CA TYR A 206 1.85 -1.28 8.51
C TYR A 206 2.95 -2.10 7.82
N THR A 207 3.79 -1.45 7.01
CA THR A 207 4.91 -2.09 6.31
C THR A 207 5.84 -2.79 7.31
N ASN A 208 6.22 -2.12 8.40
CA ASN A 208 7.06 -2.71 9.43
C ASN A 208 6.42 -3.94 10.08
N ILE A 209 5.14 -3.88 10.44
CA ILE A 209 4.41 -5.01 11.05
C ILE A 209 4.36 -6.19 10.06
N ILE A 210 3.96 -5.94 8.82
CA ILE A 210 3.83 -6.96 7.78
C ILE A 210 5.17 -7.67 7.54
N LEU A 211 6.25 -6.90 7.35
CA LEU A 211 7.58 -7.47 7.14
C LEU A 211 8.04 -8.30 8.35
N LYS A 212 7.75 -7.88 9.58
CA LYS A 212 8.09 -8.67 10.77
C LYS A 212 7.26 -9.94 10.89
N GLU A 213 5.97 -9.90 10.54
CA GLU A 213 5.12 -11.10 10.49
C GLU A 213 5.59 -12.09 9.39
N MET A 214 6.17 -11.60 8.30
CA MET A 214 6.83 -12.40 7.24
C MET A 214 8.23 -12.90 7.62
N GLY A 215 8.71 -12.63 8.84
CA GLY A 215 10.05 -13.03 9.27
C GLY A 215 11.20 -12.25 8.61
N HIS A 216 10.94 -11.07 8.06
CA HIS A 216 11.96 -10.25 7.39
C HIS A 216 13.03 -9.75 8.38
N PRO A 217 14.33 -9.94 8.08
CA PRO A 217 15.40 -9.63 9.03
C PRO A 217 15.62 -8.12 9.21
N SER A 218 15.35 -7.30 8.20
CA SER A 218 15.63 -5.86 8.22
C SER A 218 15.00 -5.18 9.45
N PRO A 219 15.69 -4.23 10.12
CA PRO A 219 15.11 -3.51 11.25
C PRO A 219 13.92 -2.64 10.82
N PRO A 220 12.95 -2.34 11.70
CA PRO A 220 11.84 -1.44 11.39
C PRO A 220 12.31 -0.05 10.98
N ARG A 221 11.57 0.60 10.07
CA ARG A 221 11.77 2.01 9.69
C ARG A 221 11.20 2.92 10.76
N MET A 222 12.05 3.79 11.32
CA MET A 222 11.73 4.61 12.50
C MET A 222 11.18 5.99 12.15
N ALA A 223 11.46 6.48 10.93
CA ALA A 223 10.94 7.74 10.41
C ALA A 223 10.76 7.66 8.88
N TYR A 224 9.78 8.38 8.36
CA TYR A 224 9.58 8.50 6.91
C TYR A 224 10.66 9.40 6.29
N ILE A 225 10.82 10.62 6.82
CA ILE A 225 11.86 11.55 6.38
C ILE A 225 13.03 11.44 7.36
N PHE A 226 14.27 11.35 6.85
CA PHE A 226 15.45 11.51 7.69
C PHE A 226 15.41 12.86 8.39
N ASN A 227 15.46 12.85 9.72
CA ASN A 227 15.69 14.08 10.46
C ASN A 227 17.11 14.57 10.14
N LYS A 228 17.23 15.58 9.27
CA LYS A 228 18.49 16.29 9.01
C LYS A 228 18.85 17.22 10.17
#